data_AF-A0A2S9GPF6-F1
#
_entry.id   AF-A0A2S9GPF6-F1
#
_cell.length_a   1.000
_cell.length_b   1.000
_cell.length_c   1.000
_cell.angle_alpha   90.00
_cell.angle_beta   90.00
_cell.angle_gamma   90.00
#
_symmetry.space_group_name_H-M   'P 1'
#
loop_
_entity.id
_entity.type
_entity.pdbx_description
1 polymer ?
#
loop_
_entity_poly.entity_id
_entity_poly.type
_entity_poly.pdbx_seq_one_letter_code
_entity_poly.pdbx_strand_id
1 'polypeptide(L)' 'SGRRWPSGRHRVLPPQPHAPEEDLVSLIYFYEANHDALVTPLDPPIGRVAGLVPVTTSDFIKERLDAITVG' A
#
# COMPACT_ATOMS: atom_id res chain seq x y z
N SER A 1 -10.00 3.38 -5.25
CA SER A 1 -11.01 3.98 -4.34
C SER A 1 -11.43 5.41 -4.68
N GLY A 2 -10.82 6.07 -5.68
CA GLY A 2 -11.09 7.50 -5.92
C GLY A 2 -10.73 8.38 -4.70
N ARG A 3 -9.65 8.04 -3.98
CA ARG A 3 -9.25 8.66 -2.70
C ARG A 3 -10.29 8.58 -1.56
N ARG A 4 -11.29 7.70 -1.63
CA ARG A 4 -12.23 7.45 -0.52
C ARG A 4 -11.55 6.77 0.68
N TRP A 5 -10.70 5.77 0.40
CA TRP A 5 -9.94 5.03 1.41
C TRP A 5 -8.45 5.37 1.26
N PRO A 6 -7.80 5.97 2.28
CA PRO A 6 -6.39 6.32 2.24
C PRO A 6 -5.50 5.11 2.57
N SER A 7 -4.31 5.06 1.97
CA SER A 7 -3.22 4.19 2.43
C SER A 7 -2.44 4.91 3.52
N GLY A 8 -2.56 4.43 4.76
CA GLY A 8 -1.97 5.07 5.94
C GLY A 8 -0.49 4.74 6.14
N ARG A 9 0.31 5.75 6.51
CA ARG A 9 1.68 5.54 6.99
C ARG A 9 1.64 4.85 8.36
N HIS A 10 2.50 3.85 8.55
CA HIS A 10 2.64 3.13 9.81
C HIS A 10 4.12 2.92 10.15
N ARG A 11 4.40 2.61 11.42
CA ARG A 11 5.73 2.25 11.92
C ARG A 11 5.61 1.27 13.07
N VAL A 12 6.63 0.44 13.26
CA VAL A 12 6.79 -0.41 14.45
C VAL A 12 7.62 0.38 15.46
N LEU A 13 7.18 0.38 16.72
CA LEU A 13 7.92 1.00 17.82
C LEU A 13 8.89 -0.02 18.47
N PRO A 14 9.88 0.44 19.25
CA PRO A 14 10.74 -0.46 20.03
C PRO A 14 9.95 -1.38 20.99
N PRO A 15 10.56 -2.47 21.49
CA PRO A 15 9.98 -3.34 22.51
C PRO A 15 9.54 -2.58 23.78
N GLN A 16 8.76 -3.26 24.63
CA GLN A 16 8.27 -2.68 25.89
C GLN A 16 9.45 -2.27 26.79
N PRO A 17 9.41 -1.09 27.45
CA PRO A 17 10.55 -0.63 28.26
C PRO A 17 10.95 -1.55 29.42
N HIS A 18 10.04 -2.39 29.90
CA HIS A 18 10.27 -3.33 31.01
C HIS A 18 10.75 -4.71 30.55
N ALA A 19 10.83 -4.95 29.24
CA ALA A 19 11.37 -6.16 28.63
C ALA A 19 12.07 -5.80 27.29
N PRO A 20 13.13 -4.95 27.32
CA PRO A 20 13.79 -4.43 26.12
C PRO A 20 14.47 -5.52 25.27
N GLU A 21 14.74 -6.68 25.86
CA GLU A 21 15.39 -7.83 25.23
C GLU A 21 14.46 -8.73 24.40
N GLU A 22 13.14 -8.48 24.43
CA GLU A 22 12.19 -9.30 23.67
C GLU A 22 12.28 -9.05 22.16
N ASP A 23 12.25 -10.14 21.39
CA ASP A 23 12.20 -10.11 19.93
C ASP A 23 10.77 -9.79 19.44
N LEU A 24 10.65 -8.76 18.59
CA LEU A 24 9.40 -8.45 17.89
C LEU A 24 9.31 -9.24 16.59
N VAL A 25 8.51 -10.31 16.58
CA VAL A 25 8.30 -11.15 15.40
C VAL A 25 6.96 -10.85 14.76
N SER A 26 6.96 -10.65 13.43
CA SER A 26 5.74 -10.48 12.64
C SER A 26 5.85 -11.25 11.33
N LEU A 27 4.78 -11.98 10.99
CA LEU A 27 4.57 -12.51 9.65
C LEU A 27 3.51 -11.66 8.97
N ILE A 28 3.86 -11.06 7.84
CA ILE A 28 2.96 -10.18 7.07
C ILE A 28 2.71 -10.82 5.71
N TYR A 29 1.44 -10.88 5.34
CA TYR A 29 1.01 -11.31 4.01
C TYR A 29 0.41 -10.13 3.27
N PHE A 30 0.97 -9.80 2.11
CA PHE A 30 0.45 -8.76 1.24
C PHE A 30 -0.48 -9.39 0.20
N TYR A 31 -1.72 -8.95 0.17
CA TYR A 31 -2.67 -9.33 -0.86
C TYR A 31 -2.64 -8.29 -1.98
N GLU A 32 -2.53 -8.79 -3.20
CA GLU A 32 -2.51 -7.99 -4.42
C GLU A 32 -3.64 -8.45 -5.35
N ALA A 33 -4.05 -7.58 -6.26
CA ALA A 33 -4.89 -8.00 -7.37
C ALA A 33 -4.06 -8.89 -8.32
N ASN A 34 -4.74 -9.57 -9.26
CA ASN A 34 -4.03 -10.29 -10.32
C ASN A 34 -3.04 -9.35 -11.03
N HIS A 35 -1.90 -9.88 -11.43
CA HIS A 35 -0.80 -9.11 -12.01
C HIS A 35 -1.23 -8.23 -13.19
N ASP A 36 -2.12 -8.75 -14.04
CA ASP A 36 -2.65 -8.11 -15.24
C ASP A 36 -3.95 -7.33 -15.00
N ALA A 37 -4.43 -7.23 -13.76
CA ALA A 37 -5.67 -6.53 -13.47
C ALA A 37 -5.55 -5.03 -13.79
N LEU A 38 -6.51 -4.51 -14.55
CA LEU A 38 -6.67 -3.08 -14.75
C LEU A 38 -7.47 -2.48 -13.58
N VAL A 39 -6.81 -1.64 -12.79
CA VAL A 39 -7.41 -0.94 -11.64
C VAL A 39 -7.98 0.41 -12.11
N THR A 40 -9.29 0.46 -12.26
CA THR A 40 -10.01 1.68 -12.64
C THR A 40 -10.44 2.48 -11.39
N PRO A 41 -10.24 3.80 -11.37
CA PRO A 41 -10.74 4.64 -10.28
C PRO A 41 -12.26 4.59 -10.15
N LEU A 42 -12.74 4.72 -8.90
CA LEU A 42 -14.16 4.91 -8.65
C LEU A 42 -14.43 6.41 -8.73
N ASP A 43 -15.30 6.82 -9.65
CA ASP A 43 -15.71 8.22 -9.76
C ASP A 43 -16.61 8.65 -8.60
N PRO A 44 -16.73 9.96 -8.34
CA PRO A 44 -17.79 10.48 -7.48
C PRO A 44 -19.18 10.01 -7.95
N PRO A 45 -20.10 9.69 -7.04
CA PRO A 45 -20.02 9.91 -5.59
C PRO A 45 -19.40 8.74 -4.79
N ILE A 46 -19.02 7.64 -5.45
CA ILE A 46 -18.45 6.48 -4.76
C ILE A 46 -17.03 6.79 -4.31
N GLY A 47 -16.23 7.38 -5.20
CA GLY A 47 -14.97 8.03 -4.86
C GLY A 47 -15.16 9.49 -4.44
N ARG A 48 -14.05 10.16 -4.13
CA ARG A 48 -14.01 11.58 -3.77
C ARG A 48 -13.47 12.48 -4.88
N VAL A 49 -12.73 11.93 -5.85
CA VAL A 49 -12.09 12.70 -6.93
C VAL A 49 -12.31 12.02 -8.28
N ALA A 50 -12.49 12.84 -9.32
CA ALA A 50 -12.54 12.42 -10.72
C ALA A 50 -11.19 12.64 -11.41
N GLY A 51 -11.05 12.13 -12.65
CA GLY A 51 -9.91 12.42 -13.53
C GLY A 51 -8.62 11.66 -13.19
N LEU A 52 -8.69 10.63 -12.35
CA LEU A 52 -7.60 9.68 -12.18
C LEU A 52 -7.57 8.72 -13.37
N VAL A 53 -6.37 8.30 -13.79
CA VAL A 53 -6.18 7.40 -14.92
C VAL A 53 -6.13 5.94 -14.42
N PRO A 54 -6.72 4.97 -15.14
CA PRO A 54 -6.53 3.55 -14.84
C PRO A 54 -5.07 3.13 -14.92
N VAL A 55 -4.69 2.14 -14.11
CA VAL A 55 -3.34 1.54 -14.10
C VAL A 55 -3.43 0.02 -14.07
N THR A 56 -2.48 -0.67 -14.68
CA THR A 56 -2.31 -2.11 -14.47
C THR A 56 -1.65 -2.35 -13.12
N THR A 57 -2.05 -3.40 -12.40
CA THR A 57 -1.49 -3.76 -11.09
C THR A 57 0.03 -3.92 -11.15
N SER A 58 0.56 -4.64 -12.14
CA SER A 58 1.99 -4.84 -12.33
C SER A 58 2.77 -3.53 -12.44
N ASP A 59 2.29 -2.62 -13.28
CA ASP A 59 3.00 -1.37 -13.59
C ASP A 59 3.03 -0.46 -12.36
N PHE A 60 1.90 -0.38 -11.65
CA PHE A 60 1.79 0.39 -10.42
C PHE A 60 2.71 -0.14 -9.33
N ILE A 61 2.71 -1.46 -9.08
CA ILE A 61 3.56 -2.07 -8.05
C ILE A 61 5.03 -1.89 -8.41
N LYS A 62 5.41 -2.13 -9.67
CA LYS A 62 6.77 -1.93 -10.15
C LYS A 62 7.24 -0.50 -9.91
N GLU A 63 6.44 0.50 -10.26
CA GLU A 63 6.78 1.92 -10.02
C GLU A 63 7.04 2.20 -8.53
N ARG A 64 6.22 1.63 -7.64
CA ARG A 64 6.42 1.81 -6.19
C ARG A 64 7.68 1.12 -5.69
N LEU A 65 7.98 -0.08 -6.17
CA LEU A 65 9.20 -0.81 -5.83
C LEU A 65 10.45 -0.09 -6.34
N ASP A 66 10.44 0.36 -7.59
CA ASP A 66 11.54 1.13 -8.18
C ASP A 66 11.82 2.40 -7.37
N ALA A 67 10.78 3.11 -6.92
CA ALA A 67 10.90 4.34 -6.14
C ALA A 67 11.53 4.16 -4.74
N ILE A 68 11.51 2.94 -4.18
CA ILE A 68 12.12 2.62 -2.88
C ILE A 68 13.38 1.77 -3.01
N THR A 69 13.73 1.35 -4.22
CA THR A 69 14.96 0.60 -4.47
C THR A 69 16.14 1.57 -4.43
N VAL A 70 17.10 1.29 -3.56
CA VAL A 70 18.38 2.00 -3.51
C VAL A 70 19.37 1.18 -4.34
N GLY A 71 19.78 1.72 -5.48
CA GLY A 71 20.88 1.21 -6.30
C GLY A 71 22.23 1.74 -5.85
#